data_AF-A0A660TBR5-F1
#
_entry.id   AF-A0A660TBR5-F1
#
_cell.length_a   1.000
_cell.length_b   1.000
_cell.length_c   1.000
_cell.angle_alpha   90.00
_cell.angle_beta   90.00
_cell.angle_gamma   90.00
#
_symmetry.space_group_name_H-M   'P 1'
#
loop_
_entity.id
_entity.type
_entity.pdbx_description
1 polymer ?
#
loop_
_entity_poly.entity_id
_entity_poly.type
_entity_poly.pdbx_seq_one_letter_code
_entity_poly.pdbx_strand_id
1 'polypeptide(L)'
;MRHPMHFGLLFFPLSFALVVGSVSFIILIAPLEIIIMIVLIKLFEEPEAVRKFGDEYRKYMHEVPMFSLKWSCIKKLFSEA
;
A
#
# COMPACT_ATOMS: atom_id res chain seq x y z
N MET A 1 -2.53 -3.79 -9.10
CA MET A 1 -2.05 -2.79 -8.13
C MET A 1 -0.54 -2.75 -8.25
N ARG A 2 0.10 -1.58 -8.21
CA ARG A 2 1.55 -1.50 -8.43
C ARG A 2 2.37 -2.01 -7.25
N HIS A 3 1.86 -1.76 -6.04
CA HIS A 3 2.55 -2.10 -4.80
C HIS A 3 1.74 -3.09 -3.94
N PRO A 4 1.51 -4.33 -4.40
CA PRO A 4 0.74 -5.33 -3.65
C PRO A 4 1.43 -5.72 -2.34
N MET A 5 2.76 -5.80 -2.34
CA MET A 5 3.53 -6.12 -1.13
C MET A 5 3.39 -5.01 -0.08
N HIS A 6 3.61 -3.75 -0.46
CA HIS A 6 3.44 -2.62 0.46
C HIS A 6 2.01 -2.51 0.97
N PHE A 7 1.02 -2.84 0.13
CA PHE A 7 -0.38 -2.89 0.58
C PHE A 7 -0.58 -3.88 1.73
N GLY A 8 0.04 -5.07 1.67
CA GLY A 8 0.04 -6.01 2.79
C GLY A 8 0.80 -5.48 4.00
N LEU A 9 1.98 -4.89 3.78
CA LEU A 9 2.81 -4.31 4.83
C LEU A 9 2.14 -3.16 5.59
N LEU A 10 1.23 -2.39 4.95
CA LEU A 10 0.44 -1.34 5.61
C LEU A 10 -0.35 -1.87 6.81
N PHE A 11 -0.72 -3.16 6.83
CA PHE A 11 -1.48 -3.78 7.91
C PHE A 11 -0.60 -4.35 9.03
N PHE A 12 0.71 -4.45 8.83
CA PHE A 12 1.62 -4.99 9.84
C PHE A 12 1.63 -4.18 11.15
N PRO A 13 1.76 -2.83 11.12
CA PRO A 13 1.80 -2.04 12.35
C PRO A 13 0.48 -2.13 13.11
N LEU A 14 -0.64 -2.15 12.39
CA LEU A 14 -1.97 -2.37 12.98
C LEU A 14 -2.07 -3.76 13.63
N SER A 15 -1.60 -4.80 12.94
CA SER A 15 -1.60 -6.17 13.47
C SER A 15 -0.77 -6.27 14.75
N PHE A 16 0.43 -5.67 14.76
CA PHE A 16 1.31 -5.63 15.93
C PHE A 16 0.66 -4.86 17.08
N ALA A 17 0.04 -3.71 16.80
CA ALA A 17 -0.64 -2.89 17.79
C ALA A 17 -1.80 -3.64 18.48
N LEU A 18 -2.56 -4.42 17.72
CA LEU A 18 -3.64 -5.27 18.24
C LEU A 18 -3.10 -6.39 19.13
N VAL A 19 -1.97 -7.01 18.78
CA VAL A 19 -1.32 -8.04 19.61
C VAL A 19 -0.80 -7.46 20.92
N VAL A 20 -0.21 -6.27 20.89
CA VAL A 20 0.30 -5.57 22.08
C VAL A 20 -0.84 -4.99 22.94
N GLY A 21 -2.02 -4.77 22.36
CA GLY A 21 -3.18 -4.18 23.05
C GLY A 21 -3.05 -2.68 23.30
N SER A 22 -2.19 -1.97 22.56
CA SER A 22 -1.92 -0.56 22.77
C SER A 22 -2.72 0.34 21.83
N VAL A 23 -3.75 1.00 22.37
CA VAL A 23 -4.59 1.96 21.64
C VAL A 23 -3.77 3.15 21.11
N SER A 24 -2.79 3.63 21.90
CA SER A 24 -1.89 4.70 21.47
C SER A 24 -1.06 4.29 20.25
N PHE A 25 -0.66 3.01 20.15
CA PHE A 25 0.08 2.52 18.99
C PHE A 25 -0.81 2.50 17.74
N ILE A 26 -2.07 2.08 17.87
CA ILE A 26 -3.05 2.07 16.77
C ILE A 26 -3.30 3.48 16.23
N ILE A 27 -3.43 4.48 17.11
CA ILE A 27 -3.83 5.84 16.71
C ILE A 27 -2.64 6.68 16.26
N LEU A 28 -1.45 6.48 16.85
CA LEU A 28 -0.28 7.33 16.57
C LEU A 28 0.72 6.65 15.65
N ILE A 29 1.17 5.45 16.02
CA ILE A 29 2.30 4.81 15.34
C ILE A 29 1.87 4.21 14.01
N ALA A 30 0.76 3.47 13.97
CA ALA A 30 0.31 2.82 12.73
C ALA A 30 0.05 3.82 11.59
N PRO A 31 -0.67 4.95 11.78
CA PRO A 31 -0.87 5.93 10.71
C PRO A 31 0.43 6.63 10.31
N LEU A 32 1.31 6.91 11.29
CA LEU A 32 2.61 7.52 11.02
C LEU A 32 3.47 6.63 10.12
N GLU A 33 3.57 5.34 10.43
CA GLU A 33 4.32 4.38 9.61
C GLU A 33 3.72 4.24 8.20
N ILE A 34 2.39 4.19 8.09
CA ILE A 34 1.69 4.18 6.80
C ILE A 34 2.07 5.41 5.97
N ILE A 35 2.05 6.60 6.56
CA ILE A 35 2.41 7.85 5.88
C ILE A 35 3.87 7.81 5.43
N ILE A 36 4.79 7.41 6.31
CA ILE A 36 6.22 7.31 5.99
C ILE A 36 6.44 6.35 4.82
N MET A 37 5.78 5.20 4.81
CA MET A 37 5.93 4.23 3.72
C MET A 37 5.42 4.80 2.39
N ILE A 38 4.27 5.47 2.37
CA ILE A 38 3.74 6.11 1.15
C ILE A 38 4.70 7.19 0.65
N VAL A 39 5.28 7.98 1.55
CA VAL A 39 6.27 9.01 1.20
C VAL A 39 7.51 8.37 0.57
N LEU A 40 8.04 7.29 1.17
CA LEU A 40 9.21 6.59 0.63
C LEU A 40 8.95 6.02 -0.76
N ILE A 41 7.78 5.40 -0.98
CA ILE A 41 7.38 4.89 -2.30
C ILE A 41 7.35 6.02 -3.34
N LYS A 42 6.78 7.17 -2.97
CA LYS A 42 6.62 8.32 -3.89
C LYS A 42 7.92 9.03 -4.21
N LEU A 43 8.83 9.13 -3.23
CA LEU A 43 10.06 9.90 -3.38
C LEU A 43 11.23 9.07 -3.89
N PHE A 44 11.26 7.77 -3.61
CA PHE A 44 12.39 6.92 -3.95
C PHE A 44 11.98 5.83 -4.95
N GLU A 45 11.01 4.98 -4.59
CA GLU A 45 10.72 3.77 -5.37
C GLU A 45 10.14 4.07 -6.76
N GLU A 46 9.11 4.92 -6.87
CA GLU A 46 8.51 5.25 -8.17
C GLU A 46 9.46 6.06 -9.06
N PRO A 47 10.19 7.09 -8.57
CA PRO A 47 11.20 7.77 -9.37
C PRO A 47 12.35 6.86 -9.83
N GLU A 48 12.81 5.95 -8.98
CA GLU A 48 13.82 4.96 -9.34
C GLU A 48 13.31 4.00 -10.42
N ALA A 49 12.07 3.51 -10.30
CA ALA A 49 11.43 2.67 -11.30
C ALA A 49 11.28 3.42 -12.64
N VAL A 50 10.85 4.69 -12.62
CA VAL A 50 10.81 5.53 -13.82
C VAL A 50 12.20 5.72 -14.41
N ARG A 51 13.24 5.91 -13.60
CA ARG A 51 14.62 6.03 -14.10
C ARG A 51 15.13 4.73 -14.72
N LYS A 52 14.72 3.57 -14.18
CA LYS A 52 15.16 2.24 -14.64
C LYS A 52 14.42 1.75 -15.89
N PHE A 53 13.12 2.03 -15.98
CA PHE A 53 12.23 1.45 -16.99
C PHE A 53 11.61 2.51 -17.93
N GLY A 54 11.84 3.80 -17.68
CA GLY A 54 11.45 4.90 -18.55
C GLY A 54 9.94 4.94 -18.84
N ASP A 55 9.61 5.04 -20.13
CA ASP A 55 8.24 5.23 -20.61
C ASP A 55 7.37 3.98 -20.44
N GLU A 56 7.95 2.78 -20.41
CA GLU A 56 7.20 1.55 -20.16
C GLU A 56 6.55 1.58 -18.77
N TYR A 57 7.31 2.03 -17.76
CA TYR A 57 6.78 2.18 -16.41
C TYR A 57 5.76 3.32 -16.32
N ARG A 58 5.98 4.43 -17.04
CA ARG A 58 4.98 5.51 -17.12
C ARG A 58 3.67 5.01 -17.71
N LYS A 59 3.69 4.20 -18.77
CA LYS A 59 2.48 3.58 -19.34
C LYS A 59 1.81 2.66 -18.33
N TYR A 60 2.58 1.80 -17.67
CA TYR A 60 2.09 0.93 -16.59
C TYR A 60 1.42 1.71 -15.45
N MET A 61 1.95 2.88 -15.05
CA MET A 61 1.36 3.74 -14.03
C MET A 61 -0.04 4.25 -14.38
N HIS A 62 -0.36 4.42 -15.67
CA HIS A 62 -1.68 4.85 -16.14
C HIS A 62 -2.69 3.69 -16.12
N GLU A 63 -2.24 2.47 -16.41
CA GLU A 63 -3.10 1.28 -16.47
C GLU A 63 -3.38 0.70 -15.09
N VAL A 64 -2.39 0.76 -14.19
CA VAL A 64 -2.44 0.09 -12.88
C VAL A 64 -2.29 1.11 -11.76
N PRO A 65 -3.29 1.30 -10.88
CA PRO A 65 -3.19 2.23 -9.76
C PRO A 65 -2.22 1.71 -8.69
N MET A 66 -1.69 2.64 -7.89
CA MET A 66 -0.78 2.38 -6.78
C MET A 66 -1.33 1.31 -5.82
N PHE A 67 -2.50 1.59 -5.25
CA PHE A 67 -3.29 0.68 -4.44
C PHE A 67 -4.68 0.52 -5.08
N SER A 68 -5.26 -0.68 -5.00
CA SER A 68 -6.58 -0.96 -5.58
C SER A 68 -7.54 -1.43 -4.49
N LEU A 69 -8.51 -0.59 -4.17
CA LEU A 69 -9.63 -0.89 -3.26
C LEU A 69 -10.95 -0.95 -4.04
N LYS A 70 -10.93 -1.50 -5.26
CA LYS A 70 -12.13 -1.59 -6.10
C LYS A 70 -13.19 -2.45 -5.39
N TRP A 71 -14.30 -1.83 -5.02
CA TRP A 71 -15.40 -2.50 -4.31
C TRP A 71 -15.93 -3.73 -5.06
N SER A 72 -15.96 -3.69 -6.39
CA SER A 72 -16.35 -4.83 -7.22
C SER A 72 -15.43 -6.05 -7.04
N CYS A 73 -14.12 -5.84 -6.84
CA CYS A 73 -13.17 -6.93 -6.55
C CYS A 73 -13.35 -7.47 -5.14
N ILE A 74 -13.58 -6.59 -4.15
CA ILE A 74 -13.85 -7.00 -2.76
C ILE A 74 -15.16 -7.80 -2.69
N LYS A 75 -16.21 -7.35 -3.37
CA LYS A 75 -17.49 -8.06 -3.41
C LYS A 75 -17.35 -9.47 -4.00
N LYS A 76 -16.51 -9.64 -5.03
CA LYS A 76 -16.22 -10.96 -5.62
C LYS A 76 -15.56 -11.91 -4.61
N LEU A 77 -14.67 -11.40 -3.76
CA LEU A 77 -14.01 -12.21 -2.73
C LEU A 77 -15.01 -12.85 -1.74
N PHE A 78 -16.10 -12.15 -1.43
CA PHE A 78 -17.13 -12.62 -0.50
C PHE A 78 -18.36 -13.23 -1.20
N SER A 79 -18.46 -13.19 -2.53
CA SER A 79 -19.61 -13.74 -3.27
C SER A 79 -19.44 -15.20 -3.69
N GLU A 80 -18.22 -15.75 -3.58
CA GLU A 80 -17.93 -17.17 -3.83
C GLU A 80 -17.74 -17.97 -2.52
N ALA A 81 -18.13 -17.39 -1.38
CA ALA A 81 -18.10 -18.03 -0.05
C ALA A 81 -19.49 -18.51 0.37
#